data_AF-A0A7S2MZX8-F1
#
_entry.id   AF-A0A7S2MZX8-F1
#
_cell.length_a   1.000
_cell.length_b   1.000
_cell.length_c   1.000
_cell.angle_alpha   90.00
_cell.angle_beta   90.00
_cell.angle_gamma   90.00
#
_symmetry.space_group_name_H-M   'P 1'
#
loop_
_entity.id
_entity.type
_entity.pdbx_description
1 polymer ?
#
loop_
_entity_poly.entity_id
_entity_poly.type
_entity_poly.pdbx_seq_one_letter_code
_entity_poly.pdbx_strand_id
1 'polypeptide(L)'
;LEACVEAYGLREEVNSRLTAFRSGDRSKESVPSIGDLLPLISVCGKPAECWKALSQPVLEETFDRNVLWVCRDHPHFAKSENNQLNQGADLARLEATFKSSRVSKRLLMFHAHFLRCVGGRHSAPDVFFGRPPRHVRRDFKEAVRSILSVDGWQGFFAACGRPCPGPAALTDILKRATKNSLRKGYHRAGMDFSRVQASGVSHILK
;
A
#
# COMPACT_ATOMS: atom_id res chain seq x y z
N LEU A 1 -4.96 -6.67 20.81
CA LEU A 1 -4.54 -5.41 20.13
C LEU A 1 -5.34 -4.23 20.66
N GLU A 2 -6.68 -4.22 20.52
CA GLU A 2 -7.54 -3.17 21.10
C GLU A 2 -7.35 -3.01 22.62
N ALA A 3 -7.36 -4.13 23.36
CA ALA A 3 -7.07 -4.13 24.80
C ALA A 3 -5.68 -3.58 25.16
N CYS A 4 -4.68 -3.74 24.28
CA CYS A 4 -3.35 -3.16 24.50
C CYS A 4 -3.40 -1.64 24.28
N VAL A 5 -4.11 -1.18 23.24
CA VAL A 5 -4.28 0.26 22.98
C VAL A 5 -4.96 0.94 24.16
N GLU A 6 -5.94 0.28 24.78
CA GLU A 6 -6.61 0.78 25.99
C GLU A 6 -5.70 0.74 27.21
N ALA A 7 -5.06 -0.39 27.49
CA ALA A 7 -4.18 -0.55 28.66
C ALA A 7 -2.99 0.43 28.67
N TYR A 8 -2.47 0.79 27.50
CA TYR A 8 -1.33 1.70 27.36
C TYR A 8 -1.74 3.13 26.94
N GLY A 9 -3.04 3.45 26.86
CA GLY A 9 -3.51 4.80 26.50
C GLY A 9 -3.11 5.26 25.09
N LEU A 10 -2.88 4.35 24.15
CA LEU A 10 -2.31 4.65 22.82
C LEU A 10 -3.33 5.17 21.80
N ARG A 11 -4.61 5.31 22.18
CA ARG A 11 -5.70 5.63 21.25
C ARG A 11 -5.52 6.98 20.58
N GLU A 12 -5.10 7.99 21.33
CA GLU A 12 -4.87 9.34 20.81
C GLU A 12 -3.72 9.35 19.80
N GLU A 13 -2.61 8.68 20.12
CA GLU A 13 -1.45 8.58 19.23
C GLU A 13 -1.78 7.85 17.92
N VAL A 14 -2.52 6.75 18.01
CA VAL A 14 -3.04 6.02 16.83
C VAL A 14 -3.87 6.94 15.94
N ASN A 15 -4.84 7.64 16.53
CA ASN A 15 -5.74 8.51 15.78
C ASN A 15 -5.01 9.74 15.20
N SER A 16 -4.04 10.29 15.93
CA SER A 16 -3.18 11.39 15.50
C SER A 16 -2.40 11.01 14.24
N ARG A 17 -1.70 9.86 14.25
CA ARG A 17 -0.95 9.36 13.07
C ARG A 17 -1.82 9.11 11.85
N LEU A 18 -2.97 8.46 12.05
CA LEU A 18 -3.91 8.18 10.96
C LEU A 18 -4.50 9.47 10.38
N THR A 19 -4.77 10.47 11.22
CA THR A 19 -5.27 11.78 10.81
C THR A 19 -4.21 12.58 10.06
N ALA A 20 -2.96 12.61 10.54
CA ALA A 20 -1.84 13.26 9.87
C ALA A 20 -1.58 12.67 8.47
N PHE A 21 -1.59 11.33 8.36
CA PHE A 21 -1.44 10.69 7.06
C PHE A 21 -2.61 11.04 6.11
N ARG A 22 -3.84 11.10 6.65
CA ARG A 22 -5.01 11.50 5.86
C ARG A 22 -4.88 12.93 5.35
N SER A 23 -4.46 13.87 6.21
CA SER A 23 -4.40 15.31 5.90
C SER A 23 -3.31 15.69 4.90
N GLY A 24 -2.33 14.82 4.66
CA GLY A 24 -1.41 14.95 3.51
C GLY A 24 0.06 14.78 3.85
N ASP A 25 0.42 14.65 5.12
CA ASP A 25 1.80 14.37 5.52
C ASP A 25 2.07 12.86 5.41
N ARG A 26 2.61 12.45 4.24
CA ARG A 26 2.76 11.03 3.85
C ARG A 26 4.18 10.68 3.43
N SER A 27 5.14 11.60 3.60
CA SER A 27 6.50 11.39 3.13
C SER A 27 7.21 10.30 3.94
N LYS A 28 8.44 9.93 3.56
CA LYS A 28 9.21 8.95 4.34
C LYS A 28 9.66 9.51 5.69
N GLU A 29 9.75 10.83 5.79
CA GLU A 29 10.12 11.53 7.02
C GLU A 29 8.99 11.44 8.06
N SER A 30 7.74 11.60 7.64
CA SER A 30 6.58 11.51 8.54
C SER A 30 6.04 10.10 8.72
N VAL A 31 6.02 9.31 7.65
CA VAL A 31 5.59 7.89 7.68
C VAL A 31 6.67 7.03 7.04
N PRO A 32 7.69 6.60 7.80
CA PRO A 32 8.79 5.79 7.26
C PRO A 32 8.32 4.51 6.58
N SER A 33 7.33 3.83 7.16
CA SER A 33 6.75 2.58 6.67
C SER A 33 5.23 2.67 6.60
N ILE A 34 4.67 2.54 5.40
CA ILE A 34 3.22 2.36 5.22
C ILE A 34 2.77 1.05 5.87
N GLY A 35 3.62 0.02 5.84
CA GLY A 35 3.35 -1.28 6.46
C GLY A 35 3.16 -1.20 7.98
N ASP A 36 3.76 -0.20 8.63
CA ASP A 36 3.63 0.01 10.08
C ASP A 36 2.40 0.87 10.40
N LEU A 37 2.01 1.76 9.48
CA LEU A 37 0.79 2.57 9.58
C LEU A 37 -0.48 1.73 9.42
N LEU A 38 -0.52 0.82 8.44
CA LEU A 38 -1.72 0.06 8.08
C LEU A 38 -2.32 -0.77 9.24
N PRO A 39 -1.52 -1.45 10.09
CA PRO A 39 -2.02 -2.13 11.28
C PRO A 39 -2.76 -1.21 12.26
N LEU A 40 -2.41 0.08 12.34
CA LEU A 40 -3.06 1.02 13.25
C LEU A 40 -4.56 1.19 12.93
N ILE A 41 -4.94 1.01 11.67
CA ILE A 41 -6.36 1.03 11.24
C ILE A 41 -7.17 -0.06 11.94
N SER A 42 -6.55 -1.20 12.29
CA SER A 42 -7.24 -2.30 12.99
C SER A 42 -7.68 -1.97 14.41
N VAL A 43 -7.14 -0.89 15.01
CA VAL A 43 -7.37 -0.50 16.40
C VAL A 43 -7.88 0.94 16.54
N CYS A 44 -8.28 1.59 15.45
CA CYS A 44 -8.80 2.96 15.47
C CYS A 44 -10.29 3.04 15.88
N GLY A 45 -10.87 1.96 16.44
CA GLY A 45 -12.26 1.84 16.87
C GLY A 45 -13.28 1.70 15.71
N LYS A 46 -12.98 2.26 14.53
CA LYS A 46 -13.80 2.13 13.31
C LYS A 46 -12.98 1.73 12.08
N PRO A 47 -12.44 0.50 12.02
CA PRO A 47 -11.49 0.11 10.98
C PRO A 47 -12.03 0.22 9.55
N ALA A 48 -13.30 -0.10 9.32
CA ALA A 48 -13.92 -0.06 7.99
C ALA A 48 -14.07 1.38 7.46
N GLU A 49 -14.55 2.31 8.29
CA GLU A 49 -14.66 3.73 7.96
C GLU A 49 -13.28 4.35 7.73
N CYS A 50 -12.31 4.01 8.60
CA CYS A 50 -10.95 4.48 8.50
C CYS A 50 -10.27 3.99 7.22
N TRP A 51 -10.40 2.71 6.86
CA TRP A 51 -9.91 2.18 5.57
C TRP A 51 -10.57 2.88 4.39
N LYS A 52 -11.90 3.13 4.43
CA LYS A 52 -12.59 3.86 3.36
C LYS A 52 -12.00 5.25 3.14
N ALA A 53 -11.67 5.95 4.23
CA ALA A 53 -11.06 7.28 4.18
C ALA A 53 -9.57 7.27 3.75
N LEU A 54 -8.82 6.22 4.10
CA LEU A 54 -7.38 6.13 3.89
C LEU A 54 -6.95 5.37 2.65
N SER A 55 -7.79 4.48 2.12
CA SER A 55 -7.46 3.60 0.99
C SER A 55 -6.88 4.35 -0.21
N GLN A 56 -7.44 5.50 -0.56
CA GLN A 56 -6.92 6.34 -1.65
C GLN A 56 -5.57 6.99 -1.31
N PRO A 57 -5.45 7.74 -0.19
CA PRO A 57 -4.16 8.22 0.30
C PRO A 57 -3.04 7.17 0.31
N VAL A 58 -3.36 5.96 0.78
CA VAL A 58 -2.44 4.83 0.85
C VAL A 58 -2.03 4.37 -0.55
N LEU A 59 -2.98 4.22 -1.47
CA LEU A 59 -2.70 3.80 -2.85
C LEU A 59 -1.81 4.81 -3.56
N GLU A 60 -2.12 6.10 -3.46
CA GLU A 60 -1.33 7.20 -4.05
C GLU A 60 0.10 7.20 -3.52
N GLU A 61 0.28 7.18 -2.21
CA GLU A 61 1.59 7.17 -1.59
C GLU A 61 2.38 5.90 -1.93
N THR A 62 1.68 4.76 -1.99
CA THR A 62 2.27 3.48 -2.42
C THR A 62 2.75 3.55 -3.86
N PHE A 63 2.00 4.20 -4.77
CA PHE A 63 2.45 4.38 -6.15
C PHE A 63 3.68 5.29 -6.22
N ASP A 64 3.69 6.42 -5.50
CA ASP A 64 4.82 7.34 -5.44
C ASP A 64 6.10 6.62 -4.96
N ARG A 65 6.01 5.82 -3.89
CA ARG A 65 7.15 5.06 -3.34
C ARG A 65 7.61 3.92 -4.25
N ASN A 66 6.67 3.28 -4.95
CA ASN A 66 6.99 2.16 -5.84
C ASN A 66 7.70 2.58 -7.14
N VAL A 67 7.70 3.87 -7.50
CA VAL A 67 8.43 4.38 -8.67
C VAL A 67 9.90 3.95 -8.63
N LEU A 68 10.53 3.90 -7.46
CA LEU A 68 11.91 3.44 -7.33
C LEU A 68 12.09 2.02 -7.88
N TRP A 69 11.17 1.10 -7.56
CA TRP A 69 11.20 -0.28 -8.05
C TRP A 69 10.86 -0.37 -9.54
N VAL A 70 9.89 0.42 -9.99
CA VAL A 70 9.49 0.49 -11.40
C VAL A 70 10.63 1.00 -12.27
N CYS A 71 11.34 2.05 -11.84
CA CYS A 71 12.46 2.62 -12.57
C CYS A 71 13.75 1.81 -12.44
N ARG A 72 13.89 0.96 -11.42
CA ARG A 72 14.93 -0.09 -11.40
C ARG A 72 14.81 -1.02 -12.60
N ASP A 73 13.61 -1.53 -12.84
CA ASP A 73 13.35 -2.49 -13.91
C ASP A 73 13.18 -1.80 -15.27
N HIS A 74 12.69 -0.55 -15.27
CA HIS A 74 12.40 0.25 -16.47
C HIS A 74 12.89 1.71 -16.30
N PRO A 75 14.22 1.97 -16.38
CA PRO A 75 14.78 3.30 -16.11
C PRO A 75 14.24 4.44 -16.98
N HIS A 76 13.83 4.13 -18.21
CA HIS A 76 13.27 5.12 -19.13
C HIS A 76 11.97 5.76 -18.61
N PHE A 77 11.20 5.10 -17.73
CA PHE A 77 10.01 5.71 -17.12
C PHE A 77 10.32 6.89 -16.20
N ALA A 78 11.57 7.06 -15.73
CA ALA A 78 11.95 8.23 -14.95
C ALA A 78 12.12 9.50 -15.79
N LYS A 79 12.30 9.38 -17.12
CA LYS A 79 12.54 10.51 -18.00
C LYS A 79 11.28 11.38 -18.15
N SER A 80 11.44 12.70 -18.17
CA SER A 80 10.32 13.64 -18.12
C SER A 80 9.40 13.53 -19.35
N GLU A 81 9.98 13.24 -20.52
CA GLU A 81 9.25 13.01 -21.78
C GLU A 81 8.24 11.85 -21.66
N ASN A 82 8.57 10.82 -20.87
CA ASN A 82 7.69 9.67 -20.67
C ASN A 82 6.60 9.91 -19.61
N ASN A 83 6.54 11.11 -19.02
CA ASN A 83 5.60 11.47 -17.95
C ASN A 83 4.66 12.62 -18.34
N GLN A 84 4.46 12.85 -19.63
CA GLN A 84 3.42 13.75 -20.15
C GLN A 84 2.03 13.14 -19.93
N LEU A 85 1.14 13.90 -19.31
CA LEU A 85 -0.23 13.47 -18.95
C LEU A 85 -1.17 13.60 -20.16
N ASN A 86 -2.33 12.94 -20.09
CA ASN A 86 -3.40 13.01 -21.08
C ASN A 86 -2.97 12.54 -22.49
N GLN A 87 -2.03 11.59 -22.56
CA GLN A 87 -1.56 10.98 -23.82
C GLN A 87 -2.28 9.67 -24.16
N GLY A 88 -3.41 9.39 -23.50
CA GLY A 88 -4.12 8.11 -23.63
C GLY A 88 -3.51 6.98 -22.80
N ALA A 89 -3.95 5.75 -23.08
CA ALA A 89 -3.53 4.57 -22.35
C ALA A 89 -2.16 4.05 -22.83
N ASP A 90 -1.26 3.80 -21.88
CA ASP A 90 0.03 3.15 -22.13
C ASP A 90 0.00 1.75 -21.51
N LEU A 91 -0.53 0.78 -22.27
CA LEU A 91 -0.73 -0.58 -21.78
C LEU A 91 0.59 -1.27 -21.39
N ALA A 92 1.68 -0.96 -22.11
CA ALA A 92 3.00 -1.48 -21.82
C ALA A 92 3.49 -0.99 -20.44
N ARG A 93 3.34 0.30 -20.14
CA ARG A 93 3.66 0.86 -18.83
C ARG A 93 2.77 0.32 -17.72
N LEU A 94 1.47 0.14 -17.97
CA LEU A 94 0.55 -0.45 -16.99
C LEU A 94 1.04 -1.84 -16.58
N GLU A 95 1.35 -2.70 -17.55
CA GLU A 95 1.81 -4.07 -17.32
C GLU A 95 3.18 -4.09 -16.61
N ALA A 96 4.15 -3.33 -17.13
CA ALA A 96 5.48 -3.20 -16.57
C ALA A 96 5.45 -2.72 -15.11
N THR A 97 4.63 -1.69 -14.83
CA THR A 97 4.48 -1.15 -13.48
C THR A 97 3.83 -2.16 -12.53
N PHE A 98 2.84 -2.93 -13.01
CA PHE A 98 2.20 -3.96 -12.20
C PHE A 98 3.22 -5.02 -11.76
N LYS A 99 4.00 -5.55 -12.71
CA LYS A 99 5.04 -6.57 -12.47
C LYS A 99 6.12 -6.07 -11.52
N SER A 100 6.68 -4.90 -11.78
CA SER A 100 7.81 -4.33 -11.02
C SER A 100 7.46 -4.04 -9.56
N SER A 101 6.18 -3.85 -9.24
CA SER A 101 5.71 -3.53 -7.88
C SER A 101 4.76 -4.59 -7.30
N ARG A 102 4.84 -5.83 -7.80
CA ARG A 102 3.98 -6.96 -7.40
C ARG A 102 4.03 -7.27 -5.91
N VAL A 103 5.22 -7.19 -5.29
CA VAL A 103 5.40 -7.46 -3.85
C VAL A 103 4.63 -6.43 -3.02
N SER A 104 4.84 -5.13 -3.25
CA SER A 104 4.14 -4.05 -2.55
C SER A 104 2.62 -4.16 -2.72
N LYS A 105 2.15 -4.50 -3.93
CA LYS A 105 0.72 -4.70 -4.19
C LYS A 105 0.14 -5.86 -3.39
N ARG A 106 0.84 -7.01 -3.33
CA ARG A 106 0.41 -8.17 -2.53
C ARG A 106 0.32 -7.85 -1.04
N LEU A 107 1.30 -7.12 -0.51
CA LEU A 107 1.26 -6.65 0.88
C LEU A 107 0.06 -5.73 1.13
N LEU A 108 -0.22 -4.80 0.22
CA LEU A 108 -1.36 -3.90 0.36
C LEU A 108 -2.71 -4.63 0.30
N MET A 109 -2.86 -5.57 -0.64
CA MET A 109 -4.05 -6.42 -0.74
C MET A 109 -4.24 -7.28 0.51
N PHE A 110 -3.13 -7.80 1.06
CA PHE A 110 -3.13 -8.52 2.34
C PHE A 110 -3.63 -7.64 3.48
N HIS A 111 -3.10 -6.43 3.63
CA HIS A 111 -3.57 -5.50 4.66
C HIS A 111 -5.05 -5.14 4.49
N ALA A 112 -5.49 -4.85 3.26
CA ALA A 112 -6.89 -4.54 2.98
C ALA A 112 -7.81 -5.72 3.36
N HIS A 113 -7.41 -6.95 3.05
CA HIS A 113 -8.15 -8.14 3.45
C HIS A 113 -8.13 -8.35 4.96
N PHE A 114 -6.96 -8.24 5.58
CA PHE A 114 -6.78 -8.35 7.03
C PHE A 114 -7.74 -7.41 7.77
N LEU A 115 -7.79 -6.13 7.38
CA LEU A 115 -8.67 -5.13 7.99
C LEU A 115 -10.16 -5.51 7.91
N ARG A 116 -10.59 -6.19 6.84
CA ARG A 116 -11.96 -6.73 6.74
C ARG A 116 -12.21 -7.90 7.69
N CYS A 117 -11.19 -8.71 7.97
CA CYS A 117 -11.29 -9.82 8.93
C CYS A 117 -11.36 -9.34 10.38
N VAL A 118 -10.59 -8.32 10.76
CA VAL A 118 -10.57 -7.79 12.14
C VAL A 118 -11.67 -6.75 12.40
N GLY A 119 -12.03 -5.93 11.42
CA GLY A 119 -12.96 -4.80 11.60
C GLY A 119 -14.44 -5.17 11.82
N GLY A 120 -14.80 -6.45 11.86
CA GLY A 120 -16.17 -6.92 12.10
C GLY A 120 -16.30 -7.91 13.27
N ARG A 121 -15.24 -8.06 14.08
CA ARG A 121 -15.17 -9.10 15.12
C ARG A 121 -14.74 -8.52 16.46
N HIS A 122 -15.58 -7.64 16.99
CA HIS A 122 -15.67 -7.50 18.43
C HIS A 122 -16.44 -8.73 18.93
N SER A 123 -15.94 -9.39 19.97
CA SER A 123 -16.55 -10.55 20.63
C SER A 123 -16.44 -11.91 19.91
N ALA A 124 -15.45 -12.69 20.34
CA ALA A 124 -15.78 -13.95 20.99
C ALA A 124 -14.92 -14.06 22.26
N PRO A 125 -15.48 -14.57 23.38
CA PRO A 125 -14.72 -14.82 24.59
C PRO A 125 -13.54 -15.74 24.28
N ASP A 126 -12.61 -15.85 25.21
CA ASP A 126 -11.34 -16.59 25.16
C ASP A 126 -11.48 -18.12 24.93
N VAL A 127 -12.58 -18.58 24.33
CA VAL A 127 -12.95 -19.94 23.96
C VAL A 127 -11.87 -20.66 23.16
N PHE A 128 -11.03 -19.90 22.45
CA PHE A 128 -9.93 -20.44 21.66
C PHE A 128 -8.54 -19.99 22.14
N PHE A 129 -8.41 -19.43 23.35
CA PHE A 129 -7.14 -18.92 23.89
C PHE A 129 -6.45 -17.94 22.93
N GLY A 130 -7.21 -16.96 22.44
CA GLY A 130 -6.76 -16.01 21.42
C GLY A 130 -6.56 -16.56 19.99
N ARG A 131 -6.88 -17.84 19.71
CA ARG A 131 -6.76 -18.40 18.34
C ARG A 131 -8.03 -18.14 17.50
N PRO A 132 -7.91 -17.77 16.23
CA PRO A 132 -9.07 -17.70 15.35
C PRO A 132 -9.67 -19.10 15.10
N PRO A 133 -11.01 -19.23 15.05
CA PRO A 133 -11.69 -20.50 14.72
C PRO A 133 -11.16 -21.14 13.42
N ARG A 134 -11.32 -22.46 13.27
CA ARG A 134 -10.81 -23.21 12.10
C ARG A 134 -11.30 -22.65 10.76
N HIS A 135 -12.59 -22.31 10.65
CA HIS A 135 -13.16 -21.75 9.42
C HIS A 135 -12.49 -20.42 9.06
N VAL A 136 -12.29 -19.52 10.04
CA VAL A 136 -11.58 -18.24 9.87
C VAL A 136 -10.19 -18.43 9.30
N ARG A 137 -9.43 -19.39 9.83
CA ARG A 137 -8.07 -19.69 9.36
C ARG A 137 -8.07 -20.24 7.94
N ARG A 138 -9.04 -21.09 7.58
CA ARG A 138 -9.23 -21.59 6.22
C ARG A 138 -9.55 -20.44 5.27
N ASP A 139 -10.55 -19.63 5.60
CA ASP A 139 -11.00 -18.52 4.76
C ASP A 139 -9.87 -17.50 4.55
N PHE A 140 -9.08 -17.22 5.60
CA PHE A 140 -7.88 -16.38 5.50
C PHE A 140 -6.81 -16.98 4.58
N LYS A 141 -6.55 -18.30 4.68
CA LYS A 141 -5.59 -19.00 3.81
C LYS A 141 -6.03 -18.95 2.33
N GLU A 142 -7.33 -19.14 2.08
CA GLU A 142 -7.91 -19.03 0.74
C GLU A 142 -7.79 -17.61 0.18
N ALA A 143 -8.05 -16.60 1.01
CA ALA A 143 -7.86 -15.21 0.62
C ALA A 143 -6.39 -14.88 0.29
N VAL A 144 -5.43 -15.36 1.07
CA VAL A 144 -4.01 -15.20 0.75
C VAL A 144 -3.66 -15.86 -0.59
N ARG A 145 -4.17 -17.06 -0.87
CA ARG A 145 -3.99 -17.72 -2.18
C ARG A 145 -4.56 -16.88 -3.31
N SER A 146 -5.76 -16.34 -3.15
CA SER A 146 -6.39 -15.44 -4.12
C SER A 146 -5.55 -14.17 -4.36
N ILE A 147 -5.03 -13.55 -3.29
CA ILE A 147 -4.13 -12.39 -3.39
C ILE A 147 -2.86 -12.72 -4.17
N LEU A 148 -2.30 -13.92 -3.96
CA LEU A 148 -1.10 -14.35 -4.66
C LEU A 148 -1.34 -14.60 -6.16
N SER A 149 -2.57 -14.98 -6.54
CA SER A 149 -2.97 -15.19 -7.95
C SER A 149 -3.38 -13.92 -8.68
N VAL A 150 -3.57 -12.78 -8.00
CA VAL A 150 -3.86 -11.51 -8.68
C VAL A 150 -2.67 -11.08 -9.56
N ASP A 151 -2.94 -10.91 -10.84
CA ASP A 151 -1.97 -10.61 -11.89
C ASP A 151 -2.26 -9.33 -12.68
N GLY A 152 -3.35 -8.62 -12.36
CA GLY A 152 -3.74 -7.39 -13.05
C GLY A 152 -4.33 -6.30 -12.16
N TRP A 153 -4.45 -5.11 -12.73
CA TRP A 153 -4.93 -3.90 -12.03
C TRP A 153 -6.36 -4.03 -11.52
N GLN A 154 -7.25 -4.63 -12.30
CA GLN A 154 -8.65 -4.80 -11.90
C GLN A 154 -8.76 -5.62 -10.61
N GLY A 155 -8.08 -6.76 -10.54
CA GLY A 155 -8.03 -7.60 -9.34
C GLY A 155 -7.38 -6.87 -8.14
N PHE A 156 -6.32 -6.11 -8.40
CA PHE A 156 -5.65 -5.33 -7.35
C PHE A 156 -6.57 -4.25 -6.73
N PHE A 157 -7.23 -3.44 -7.55
CA PHE A 157 -8.15 -2.41 -7.05
C PHE A 157 -9.37 -3.03 -6.35
N ALA A 158 -9.92 -4.13 -6.90
CA ALA A 158 -11.01 -4.87 -6.28
C ALA A 158 -10.63 -5.40 -4.89
N ALA A 159 -9.44 -6.01 -4.74
CA ALA A 159 -8.95 -6.51 -3.46
C ALA A 159 -8.75 -5.39 -2.42
N CYS A 160 -8.40 -4.19 -2.87
CA CYS A 160 -8.31 -2.98 -2.05
C CYS A 160 -9.68 -2.34 -1.74
N GLY A 161 -10.78 -2.82 -2.35
CA GLY A 161 -12.12 -2.26 -2.18
C GLY A 161 -12.31 -0.92 -2.88
N ARG A 162 -11.66 -0.72 -4.03
CA ARG A 162 -11.72 0.51 -4.83
C ARG A 162 -12.05 0.19 -6.29
N PRO A 163 -12.76 1.06 -7.01
CA PRO A 163 -12.96 0.90 -8.45
C PRO A 163 -11.61 1.06 -9.17
N CYS A 164 -11.36 0.20 -10.16
CA CYS A 164 -10.19 0.35 -11.02
C CYS A 164 -10.41 1.54 -11.97
N PRO A 165 -9.49 2.52 -12.03
CA PRO A 165 -9.54 3.55 -13.06
C PRO A 165 -9.44 2.92 -14.46
N GLY A 166 -9.99 3.59 -15.47
CA GLY A 166 -9.80 3.19 -16.86
C GLY A 166 -8.31 3.28 -17.26
N PRO A 167 -7.86 2.55 -18.31
CA PRO A 167 -6.45 2.45 -18.67
C PRO A 167 -5.72 3.79 -18.87
N ALA A 168 -6.37 4.77 -19.52
CA ALA A 168 -5.80 6.11 -19.70
C ALA A 168 -5.65 6.86 -18.37
N ALA A 169 -6.70 6.86 -17.53
CA ALA A 169 -6.65 7.50 -16.23
C ALA A 169 -5.60 6.86 -15.30
N LEU A 170 -5.48 5.52 -15.33
CA LEU A 170 -4.48 4.82 -14.56
C LEU A 170 -3.06 5.13 -15.07
N THR A 171 -2.87 5.22 -16.38
CA THR A 171 -1.60 5.66 -16.97
C THR A 171 -1.19 7.03 -16.44
N ASP A 172 -2.12 7.98 -16.40
CA ASP A 172 -1.87 9.32 -15.86
C ASP A 172 -1.60 9.31 -14.35
N ILE A 173 -2.26 8.45 -13.59
CA ILE A 173 -1.96 8.25 -12.15
C ILE A 173 -0.51 7.78 -11.98
N LEU A 174 -0.03 6.81 -12.78
CA LEU A 174 1.34 6.32 -12.68
C LEU A 174 2.38 7.34 -13.15
N LYS A 175 2.07 8.12 -14.19
CA LYS A 175 2.91 9.24 -14.65
C LYS A 175 3.01 10.34 -13.60
N ARG A 176 1.88 10.66 -12.94
CA ARG A 176 1.84 11.60 -11.81
C ARG A 176 2.62 11.07 -10.62
N ALA A 177 2.54 9.78 -10.34
CA ALA A 177 3.30 9.14 -9.27
C ALA A 177 4.81 9.29 -9.49
N THR A 178 5.29 9.16 -10.73
CA THR A 178 6.70 9.45 -11.06
C THR A 178 7.06 10.90 -10.74
N LYS A 179 6.24 11.89 -11.14
CA LYS A 179 6.49 13.30 -10.80
C LYS A 179 6.49 13.55 -9.28
N ASN A 180 5.54 12.96 -8.56
CA ASN A 180 5.45 13.06 -7.10
C ASN A 180 6.66 12.44 -6.41
N SER A 181 7.08 11.27 -6.89
CA SER A 181 8.25 10.54 -6.38
C SER A 181 9.53 11.38 -6.52
N LEU A 182 9.70 12.07 -7.64
CA LEU A 182 10.81 13.01 -7.85
C LEU A 182 10.72 14.19 -6.88
N ARG A 183 9.54 14.83 -6.78
CA ARG A 183 9.29 15.95 -5.86
C ARG A 183 9.55 15.58 -4.40
N LYS A 184 9.17 14.37 -3.98
CA LYS A 184 9.37 13.83 -2.63
C LYS A 184 10.78 13.26 -2.41
N GLY A 185 11.66 13.29 -3.42
CA GLY A 185 13.03 12.81 -3.31
C GLY A 185 13.18 11.28 -3.20
N TYR A 186 12.15 10.50 -3.53
CA TYR A 186 12.22 9.03 -3.51
C TYR A 186 13.12 8.47 -4.62
N HIS A 187 13.28 9.23 -5.69
CA HIS A 187 14.34 9.06 -6.68
C HIS A 187 14.85 10.45 -7.09
N ARG A 188 15.94 10.49 -7.86
CA ARG A 188 16.57 11.74 -8.33
C ARG A 188 16.65 11.75 -9.85
N ALA A 189 16.66 12.94 -10.45
CA ALA A 189 16.96 13.10 -11.87
C ALA A 189 18.39 12.59 -12.15
N GLY A 190 18.56 11.82 -13.22
CA GLY A 190 19.85 11.20 -13.56
C GLY A 190 20.31 10.11 -12.59
N MET A 191 19.45 9.62 -11.69
CA MET A 191 19.77 8.50 -10.81
C MET A 191 20.13 7.26 -11.63
N ASP A 192 21.27 6.66 -11.31
CA ASP A 192 21.63 5.34 -11.80
C ASP A 192 20.84 4.27 -11.04
N PHE A 193 19.74 3.83 -11.65
CA PHE A 193 18.84 2.85 -11.07
C PHE A 193 19.45 1.44 -10.97
N SER A 194 20.54 1.14 -11.67
CA SER A 194 21.24 -0.16 -11.54
C SER A 194 21.86 -0.35 -10.15
N ARG A 195 22.11 0.75 -9.44
CA ARG A 195 22.68 0.75 -8.08
C ARG A 195 21.62 0.58 -6.99
N VAL A 196 20.34 0.60 -7.33
CA VAL A 196 19.24 0.38 -6.39
C VAL A 196 19.28 -1.09 -5.95
N GLN A 197 19.64 -1.31 -4.67
CA GLN A 197 19.95 -2.61 -4.04
C GLN A 197 21.33 -3.23 -4.37
N ALA A 198 22.25 -2.53 -5.05
CA ALA A 198 23.63 -3.01 -5.17
C ALA A 198 24.31 -3.15 -3.78
N SER A 199 23.90 -2.33 -2.81
CA SER A 199 24.07 -2.59 -1.39
C SER A 199 22.82 -3.31 -0.88
N GLY A 200 22.91 -4.62 -0.63
CA GLY A 200 21.82 -5.41 -0.08
C GLY A 200 21.23 -4.77 1.19
N VAL A 201 19.89 -4.69 1.22
CA VAL A 201 18.95 -4.33 2.31
C VAL A 201 19.34 -3.17 3.24
N SER A 202 18.42 -2.22 3.43
CA SER A 202 18.53 -1.14 4.44
C SER A 202 19.13 -1.64 5.76
N HIS A 203 20.02 -0.85 6.36
CA HIS A 203 20.66 -1.03 7.67
C HIS A 203 19.70 -1.28 8.87
N ILE A 204 18.39 -1.37 8.63
CA ILE A 204 17.32 -1.61 9.61
C ILE A 204 17.21 -3.09 10.02
N LEU A 205 17.90 -4.01 9.34
CA LEU A 205 17.96 -5.44 9.71
C LEU A 205 19.32 -5.87 10.28
N LYS A 206 20.03 -4.97 10.97
CA LYS A 206 21.16 -5.32 11.83
C LYS A 206 20.78 -5.19 13.28
#